data_AF-A0A5D4H187-F1
#
_entry.id   AF-A0A5D4H187-F1
#
_cell.length_a   1.000
_cell.length_b   1.000
_cell.length_c   1.000
_cell.angle_alpha   90.00
_cell.angle_beta   90.00
_cell.angle_gamma   90.00
#
_symmetry.space_group_name_H-M   'P 1'
#
loop_
_entity.id
_entity.type
_entity.pdbx_description
1 polymer ?
#
loop_
_entity_poly.entity_id
_entity_poly.type
_entity_poly.pdbx_seq_one_letter_code
_entity_poly.pdbx_strand_id
1 'polypeptide(L)'
;MSPDEKSGFAEQSQTSYDAELREQLLRRPPRYEKLKLGNGGRIVIPAAMREEMGVKPGDTLIAEVKDGELRLISRRMALRQVQAEMAKYRKPGESVVDEFLAERRAMWGEE
;
A
#
# COMPACT_ATOMS: atom_id res chain seq x y z
N MET A 1 -58.25 24.25 -25.41
CA MET A 1 -57.24 23.17 -25.42
C MET A 1 -56.02 23.69 -24.68
N SER A 2 -55.54 22.88 -23.74
CA SER A 2 -54.68 23.23 -22.62
C SER A 2 -53.26 23.67 -23.02
N PRO A 3 -52.55 24.46 -22.19
CA PRO A 3 -51.14 24.78 -22.38
C PRO A 3 -50.23 23.62 -21.93
N ASP A 4 -49.15 23.43 -22.66
CA ASP A 4 -48.09 22.42 -22.47
C ASP A 4 -47.52 22.40 -21.04
N GLU A 5 -47.68 21.28 -20.34
CA GLU A 5 -46.93 20.94 -19.13
C GLU A 5 -45.63 20.22 -19.53
N LYS A 6 -44.57 20.98 -19.81
CA LYS A 6 -43.22 20.39 -19.87
C LYS A 6 -42.79 20.05 -18.46
N SER A 7 -42.78 18.76 -18.13
CA SER A 7 -42.16 18.21 -16.92
C SER A 7 -40.68 18.59 -16.91
N GLY A 8 -40.33 19.66 -16.20
CA GLY A 8 -38.96 20.08 -15.94
C GLY A 8 -38.21 19.00 -15.16
N PHE A 9 -36.90 18.94 -15.39
CA PHE A 9 -35.96 18.08 -14.69
C PHE A 9 -36.24 18.07 -13.18
N ALA A 10 -36.57 16.91 -12.62
CA ALA A 10 -36.63 16.73 -11.17
C ALA A 10 -35.20 16.74 -10.64
N GLU A 11 -34.69 17.94 -10.34
CA GLU A 11 -33.39 18.12 -9.70
C GLU A 11 -33.54 17.66 -8.24
N GLN A 12 -33.22 16.39 -8.00
CA GLN A 12 -33.04 15.90 -6.64
C GLN A 12 -32.00 16.80 -5.96
N SER A 13 -32.37 17.37 -4.82
CA SER A 13 -31.49 18.26 -4.04
C SER A 13 -30.12 17.61 -3.94
N GLN A 14 -29.12 18.27 -4.50
CA GLN A 14 -27.73 17.86 -4.40
C GLN A 14 -27.44 17.63 -2.91
N THR A 15 -26.98 16.43 -2.56
CA THR A 15 -26.66 16.09 -1.16
C THR A 15 -25.80 17.20 -0.58
N SER A 16 -26.17 17.72 0.59
CA SER A 16 -25.50 18.87 1.22
C SER A 16 -24.00 18.63 1.22
N TYR A 17 -23.26 19.57 0.62
CA TYR A 17 -21.81 19.53 0.57
C TYR A 17 -21.27 19.60 1.99
N ASP A 18 -20.77 18.48 2.50
CA ASP A 18 -20.10 18.39 3.79
C ASP A 18 -18.60 18.64 3.58
N ALA A 19 -18.15 19.83 3.98
CA ALA A 19 -16.77 20.26 3.87
C ALA A 19 -15.83 19.41 4.74
N GLU A 20 -16.30 18.94 5.89
CA GLU A 20 -15.51 18.10 6.81
C GLU A 20 -15.32 16.69 6.23
N LEU A 21 -16.39 16.13 5.65
CA LEU A 21 -16.32 14.84 4.96
C LEU A 21 -15.36 14.89 3.76
N ARG A 22 -15.39 15.99 2.99
CA ARG A 22 -14.46 16.18 1.88
C ARG A 22 -13.02 16.34 2.35
N GLU A 23 -12.77 17.08 3.43
CA GLU A 23 -11.42 17.22 3.99
C GLU A 23 -10.90 15.88 4.55
N GLN A 24 -11.76 15.09 5.20
CA GLN A 24 -11.43 13.74 5.66
C GLN A 24 -11.14 12.77 4.49
N LEU A 25 -11.91 12.84 3.41
CA LEU A 25 -11.69 12.02 2.21
C LEU A 25 -10.40 12.39 1.48
N LEU A 26 -10.04 13.67 1.46
CA LEU A 26 -8.76 14.16 0.90
C LEU A 26 -7.55 13.85 1.79
N ARG A 27 -7.74 13.66 3.10
CA ARG A 27 -6.69 13.24 4.03
C ARG A 27 -6.30 11.77 3.91
N ARG A 28 -7.17 10.92 3.35
CA ARG A 28 -6.78 9.55 2.99
C ARG A 28 -6.08 9.60 1.63
N PRO A 29 -4.79 9.20 1.53
CA PRO A 29 -4.18 9.07 0.22
C PRO A 29 -5.06 8.17 -0.66
N PRO A 30 -5.33 8.57 -1.91
CA PRO A 30 -6.07 7.72 -2.80
C PRO A 30 -5.26 6.43 -2.99
N ARG A 31 -5.88 5.27 -2.73
CA ARG A 31 -5.27 3.95 -2.96
C ARG A 31 -4.84 3.76 -4.42
N TYR A 32 -5.37 4.58 -5.33
CA TYR A 32 -5.10 4.57 -6.77
C TYR A 32 -5.09 6.00 -7.33
N GLU A 33 -4.06 6.34 -8.11
CA GLU A 33 -3.94 7.64 -8.78
C GLU A 33 -3.58 7.42 -10.25
N LYS A 34 -4.15 8.26 -11.14
CA LYS A 34 -3.85 8.19 -12.58
C LYS A 34 -2.50 8.83 -12.84
N LEU A 35 -1.50 8.01 -13.12
CA LEU A 35 -0.16 8.46 -13.47
C LEU A 35 0.01 8.51 -14.99
N LYS A 36 0.79 9.48 -15.48
CA LYS A 36 1.24 9.52 -16.86
C LYS A 36 2.65 8.96 -16.96
N LEU A 37 2.90 8.15 -17.99
CA LEU A 37 4.24 7.71 -18.35
C LEU A 37 4.94 8.87 -19.06
N GLY A 38 5.98 9.41 -18.43
CA GLY A 38 6.82 10.44 -19.00
C GLY A 38 7.84 9.87 -19.98
N ASN A 39 8.59 10.78 -20.61
CA ASN A 39 9.64 10.42 -21.56
C ASN A 39 10.70 9.52 -20.92
N GLY A 40 11.11 8.49 -21.67
CA GLY A 40 12.06 7.49 -21.20
C GLY A 40 11.53 6.55 -20.12
N GLY A 41 10.21 6.37 -20.03
CA GLY A 41 9.58 5.37 -19.16
C GLY A 41 9.51 5.77 -17.68
N ARG A 42 9.63 7.06 -17.37
CA ARG A 42 9.60 7.56 -15.98
C ARG A 42 8.18 7.82 -15.50
N ILE A 43 7.91 7.49 -14.24
CA ILE A 43 6.68 7.89 -13.54
C ILE A 43 7.06 8.70 -12.30
N VAL A 44 6.20 9.63 -11.92
CA VAL A 44 6.31 10.36 -10.65
C VAL A 44 5.45 9.64 -9.63
N ILE A 45 6.05 9.18 -8.53
CA ILE A 45 5.31 8.64 -7.39
C ILE A 45 4.87 9.84 -6.53
N PRO A 46 3.56 10.11 -6.39
CA PRO A 46 3.04 11.24 -5.60
C PRO A 46 3.49 11.19 -4.13
N ALA A 47 3.56 12.36 -3.49
CA ALA A 47 4.08 12.48 -2.12
C ALA A 47 3.35 11.59 -1.11
N ALA A 48 2.01 11.56 -1.19
CA ALA A 48 1.19 10.78 -0.27
C ALA A 48 1.41 9.27 -0.42
N MET A 49 1.62 8.78 -1.66
CA MET A 49 1.97 7.37 -1.90
C MET A 49 3.38 7.03 -1.39
N ARG A 50 4.35 7.95 -1.53
CA ARG A 50 5.70 7.73 -0.98
C ARG A 50 5.69 7.59 0.54
N GLU A 51 4.86 8.37 1.23
CA GLU A 51 4.69 8.31 2.68
C GLU A 51 4.11 6.96 3.11
N GLU A 52 3.04 6.49 2.45
CA GLU A 52 2.43 5.19 2.73
C GLU A 52 3.39 4.01 2.46
N MET A 53 4.17 4.11 1.38
CA MET A 53 5.25 3.16 1.08
C MET A 53 6.43 3.23 2.07
N GLY A 54 6.53 4.32 2.84
CA GLY A 54 7.61 4.58 3.79
C GLY A 54 8.97 4.82 3.12
N VAL A 55 8.98 5.45 1.95
CA VAL A 55 10.17 5.66 1.11
C VAL A 55 10.58 7.12 1.03
N LYS A 56 11.89 7.36 1.01
CA LYS A 56 12.50 8.69 0.90
C LYS A 56 13.27 8.83 -0.42
N PRO A 57 13.51 10.05 -0.92
CA PRO A 57 14.43 10.25 -2.04
C PRO A 57 15.78 9.58 -1.77
N GLY A 58 16.29 8.81 -2.74
CA GLY A 58 17.51 8.03 -2.61
C GLY A 58 17.31 6.59 -2.13
N ASP A 59 16.12 6.24 -1.61
CA ASP A 59 15.80 4.85 -1.30
C ASP A 59 15.70 4.00 -2.58
N THR A 60 16.18 2.77 -2.51
CA THR A 60 16.05 1.79 -3.59
C THR A 60 14.72 1.05 -3.49
N LEU A 61 14.02 0.95 -4.62
CA LEU A 61 12.79 0.19 -4.77
C LEU A 61 13.03 -1.06 -5.59
N ILE A 62 12.26 -2.11 -5.33
CA ILE A 62 12.20 -3.33 -6.11
C ILE A 62 10.94 -3.25 -6.96
N ALA A 63 11.09 -3.45 -8.26
CA ALA A 63 9.99 -3.48 -9.21
C ALA A 63 9.87 -4.89 -9.80
N GLU A 64 8.66 -5.41 -9.82
CA GLU A 64 8.32 -6.70 -10.43
C GLU A 64 7.11 -6.49 -11.33
N VAL A 65 7.08 -7.15 -12.48
CA VAL A 65 5.87 -7.25 -13.30
C VAL A 65 5.20 -8.58 -13.00
N LYS A 66 3.96 -8.52 -12.52
CA LYS A 66 3.15 -9.71 -12.25
C LYS A 66 1.80 -9.54 -12.91
N ASP A 67 1.42 -10.47 -13.78
CA ASP A 67 0.14 -10.48 -14.50
C ASP A 67 -0.16 -9.16 -15.25
N GLY A 68 0.89 -8.50 -15.75
CA GLY A 68 0.80 -7.20 -16.44
C GLY A 68 0.79 -5.98 -15.52
N GLU A 69 0.86 -6.17 -14.20
CA GLU A 69 0.92 -5.09 -13.21
C GLU A 69 2.35 -4.81 -12.76
N LEU A 70 2.75 -3.53 -12.78
CA LEU A 70 4.01 -3.09 -12.20
C LEU A 70 3.85 -2.94 -10.68
N ARG A 71 4.42 -3.88 -9.93
CA ARG A 71 4.43 -3.87 -8.47
C ARG A 71 5.74 -3.26 -7.99
N LEU A 72 5.66 -2.10 -7.34
CA LEU A 72 6.79 -1.48 -6.65
C LEU A 72 6.70 -1.70 -5.15
N ILE A 73 7.78 -2.22 -4.56
CA ILE A 73 7.89 -2.40 -3.12
C ILE A 73 9.24 -1.85 -2.62
N SER A 74 9.25 -1.31 -1.41
CA SER A 74 10.50 -0.94 -0.74
C SER A 74 11.12 -2.17 -0.08
N ARG A 75 12.45 -2.22 0.04
CA ARG A 75 13.15 -3.33 0.73
C ARG A 75 12.63 -3.54 2.15
N ARG A 76 12.33 -2.45 2.88
CA ARG A 76 11.77 -2.51 4.24
C ARG A 76 10.35 -3.10 4.24
N MET A 77 9.53 -2.78 3.25
CA MET A 77 8.19 -3.37 3.11
C MET A 77 8.26 -4.85 2.77
N ALA A 78 9.16 -5.25 1.85
CA ALA A 78 9.38 -6.64 1.51
C ALA A 78 9.75 -7.47 2.75
N LEU A 79 10.72 -6.98 3.55
CA LEU A 79 11.12 -7.64 4.79
C LEU A 79 9.94 -7.76 5.77
N ARG A 80 9.16 -6.69 5.96
CA ARG A 80 7.99 -6.70 6.84
C ARG A 80 6.92 -7.69 6.38
N GLN A 81 6.66 -7.79 5.08
CA GLN A 81 5.71 -8.76 4.53
C GLN A 81 6.16 -10.20 4.81
N VAL A 82 7.43 -10.51 4.54
CA VAL A 82 8.00 -11.84 4.83
C VAL A 82 7.95 -12.14 6.32
N GLN A 83 8.34 -11.19 7.18
CA GLN A 83 8.27 -11.37 8.64
C GLN A 83 6.84 -11.62 9.13
N ALA A 84 5.87 -10.88 8.61
CA ALA A 84 4.45 -11.07 8.95
C ALA A 84 3.94 -12.43 8.46
N GLU A 85 4.32 -12.85 7.26
CA GLU A 85 3.96 -14.16 6.74
C GLU A 85 4.58 -15.29 7.57
N MET A 86 5.84 -15.14 7.98
CA MET A 86 6.55 -16.15 8.78
C MET A 86 6.09 -16.18 10.24
N ALA A 87 5.51 -15.09 10.75
CA ALA A 87 5.01 -15.02 12.12
C ALA A 87 3.95 -16.09 12.42
N LYS A 88 3.20 -16.56 11.42
CA LYS A 88 2.20 -17.64 11.59
C LYS A 88 2.80 -19.00 11.97
N TYR A 89 4.10 -19.19 11.72
CA TYR A 89 4.82 -20.42 12.06
C TYR A 89 5.56 -20.32 13.39
N ARG A 90 5.57 -19.14 14.03
CA ARG A 90 6.27 -18.93 15.29
C ARG A 90 5.43 -19.46 16.46
N LYS A 91 6.00 -20.35 17.26
CA LYS A 91 5.43 -20.72 18.56
C LYS A 91 5.70 -19.61 19.58
N PRO A 92 4.68 -19.15 20.35
CA PRO A 92 4.87 -18.13 21.38
C PRO A 92 5.88 -18.57 22.44
N GLY A 93 6.80 -17.67 22.83
CA GLY A 93 7.79 -17.95 23.87
C GLY A 93 9.02 -18.74 23.41
N GLU A 94 8.98 -19.37 22.24
CA GLU A 94 10.14 -20.08 21.67
C GLU A 94 10.91 -19.18 20.69
N SER A 95 12.23 -19.31 20.74
CA SER A 95 13.17 -18.69 19.80
C SER A 95 13.77 -19.79 18.93
N VAL A 96 13.27 -19.90 17.71
CA VAL A 96 13.78 -20.85 16.69
C VAL A 96 15.27 -20.64 16.44
N VAL A 97 15.73 -19.39 16.57
CA VAL A 97 17.16 -19.06 16.41
C VAL A 97 17.97 -19.62 17.58
N ASP A 98 17.50 -19.46 18.82
CA ASP A 98 18.25 -19.95 19.98
C ASP A 98 18.27 -21.48 20.03
N GLU A 99 17.16 -22.13 19.70
CA GLU A 99 17.07 -23.59 19.53
C GLU A 99 18.08 -24.07 18.47
N PHE A 100 18.04 -23.49 17.27
CA PHE A 100 18.96 -23.84 16.18
C PHE A 100 20.43 -23.62 16.55
N LEU A 101 20.75 -22.50 17.23
CA LEU A 101 22.11 -22.22 17.66
C LEU A 101 22.57 -23.19 18.77
N ALA A 102 21.68 -23.57 19.69
CA ALA A 102 21.98 -24.56 20.73
C ALA A 102 22.27 -25.94 20.11
N GLU A 103 21.43 -26.40 19.18
CA GLU A 103 21.65 -27.63 18.42
C GLU A 103 22.98 -27.60 17.67
N ARG A 104 23.29 -26.47 17.02
CA ARG A 104 24.54 -26.34 16.26
C ARG A 104 25.79 -26.37 17.15
N ARG A 105 25.75 -25.73 18.32
CA ARG A 105 26.84 -25.81 19.31
C ARG A 105 27.01 -27.22 19.85
N ALA A 106 25.91 -27.90 20.17
CA ALA A 106 25.94 -29.28 20.64
C ALA A 106 26.50 -30.27 19.59
N MET A 107 26.21 -30.05 18.31
CA MET A 107 26.73 -30.88 17.21
C MET A 107 28.22 -30.65 16.92
N TRP A 108 28.77 -29.47 17.23
CA TRP A 108 30.15 -29.12 16.86
C TRP A 108 31.15 -29.27 18.02
N GLY A 109 30.71 -29.75 19.18
CA GLY A 109 31.59 -30.18 20.27
C GLY A 109 32.56 -29.09 20.73
N GLU A 110 32.04 -28.00 21.30
CA GLU A 110 32.81 -27.27 22.30
C GLU A 110 32.46 -27.89 23.67
N GLU A 111 33.33 -28.79 24.13
CA GLU A 111 33.59 -28.94 25.58
C GLU A 111 34.46 -27.77 26.05
#